data_AF-A0AAU9EMG1-F1
#
_entry.id   AF-A0AAU9EMG1-F1
#
_cell.length_a   1.000
_cell.length_b   1.000
_cell.length_c   1.000
_cell.angle_alpha   90.00
_cell.angle_beta   90.00
_cell.angle_gamma   90.00
#
_symmetry.space_group_name_H-M   'P 1'
#
loop_
_entity.id
_entity.type
_entity.pdbx_description
1 polymer ?
#
loop_
_entity_poly.entity_id
_entity_poly.type
_entity_poly.pdbx_seq_one_letter_code
_entity_poly.pdbx_strand_id
1 'polypeptide(L)'
;MAGGETITAPRDRADLAGLLETAGGGEEAGPRRARRRLALWCMADPAALGRVLGLLPSLSPRAREGAGLWLFAPEAADELALRRRLLAELEALTGLAARLPEPWLLEGLADLYYARGGTPLRRLLGLARRHAWARQVVGLLPPDARLPGGHGPQTWLARHALGRTLLRRALGLARQERWASLAEQGPLALGVIQAALGANPGAAEAEVLAWPAGSKALSALEAMARLTAQEGGEAFAVAQRVSEELGRVVLLLGNASLGGPPIWAAPGPWQQERGGELTEGTLPPPPATEVSRLAWLRAHRLGAGGLLRSLWRARAACRLAGRGLGRWQNLFDQAAPWLKPRDLANLAQDSLGLSLEGPPWAQALREARAALERCRALESRGRGALRLFYGLAAQGRAPLVLPWADKFAASTAKGGDHLYLVHLVALMARLEPAPLLLLIDQTIHPGFPSLTQVLAGAMTRHPGLVLRGVGSFAGEPEPRDLAAAVLRAAPGAHLVALRPAPGGHPEASLAAHAQGRELDRPLTPASRDGASQLLAGTALAGLADFEAPWGRDEPPDWLLTTQGFAPLGAWLRGRVTALAGRREPRDRRWRRYQELANLG
;
A
#
# COMPACT_ATOMS: atom_id res chain seq x y z
N MET A 1 4.27 42.39 9.99
CA MET A 1 4.76 43.30 8.94
C MET A 1 6.04 42.71 8.38
N ALA A 2 6.03 42.23 7.13
CA ALA A 2 7.22 41.69 6.46
C ALA A 2 7.86 42.82 5.63
N GLY A 3 9.18 43.00 5.77
CA GLY A 3 9.94 43.99 5.01
C GLY A 3 9.79 43.77 3.50
N GLY A 4 9.51 44.86 2.77
CA GLY A 4 9.41 44.85 1.32
C GLY A 4 10.78 44.66 0.69
N GLU A 5 11.11 43.43 0.28
CA GLU A 5 12.19 43.22 -0.69
C GLU A 5 11.74 43.81 -2.03
N THR A 6 12.43 44.85 -2.50
CA THR A 6 12.25 45.39 -3.85
C THR A 6 12.53 44.32 -4.90
N ILE A 7 11.51 43.97 -5.69
CA ILE A 7 11.60 43.00 -6.80
C ILE A 7 12.58 43.55 -7.84
N THR A 8 13.80 43.03 -7.84
CA THR A 8 14.86 43.42 -8.78
C THR A 8 15.02 42.35 -9.86
N ALA A 9 14.66 42.70 -11.10
CA ALA A 9 14.85 41.85 -12.26
C ALA A 9 16.35 41.50 -12.44
N PRO A 10 16.68 40.31 -12.97
CA PRO A 10 18.04 40.00 -13.40
C PRO A 10 18.49 41.01 -14.47
N ARG A 11 19.72 41.50 -14.35
CA ARG A 11 20.26 42.56 -15.22
C ARG A 11 20.57 42.06 -16.63
N ASP A 12 21.00 40.82 -16.75
CA ASP A 12 21.37 40.18 -18.00
C ASP A 12 21.21 38.65 -17.92
N ARG A 13 21.64 37.96 -18.99
CA ARG A 13 21.58 36.51 -19.11
C ARG A 13 22.49 35.79 -18.11
N ALA A 14 23.63 36.38 -17.76
CA ALA A 14 24.59 35.81 -16.82
C ALA A 14 24.09 35.92 -15.37
N ASP A 15 23.47 37.05 -15.00
CA ASP A 15 22.81 37.26 -13.72
C ASP A 15 21.64 36.27 -13.53
N LEU A 16 20.84 36.05 -14.59
CA LEU A 16 19.77 35.04 -14.54
C LEU A 16 20.31 33.60 -14.41
N ALA A 17 21.38 33.26 -15.11
CA ALA A 17 22.04 31.96 -14.97
C ALA A 17 22.56 31.73 -13.54
N GLY A 18 23.27 32.70 -12.97
CA GLY A 18 23.78 32.63 -11.59
C GLY A 18 22.67 32.54 -10.54
N LEU A 19 21.54 33.22 -10.78
CA LEU A 19 20.36 33.12 -9.93
C LEU A 19 19.72 31.72 -9.98
N LEU A 20 19.64 31.10 -11.16
CA LEU A 20 19.13 29.73 -11.32
C LEU A 20 20.08 28.68 -10.73
N GLU A 21 21.40 28.88 -10.82
CA GLU A 21 22.39 28.02 -10.16
C GLU A 21 22.28 28.11 -8.64
N THR A 22 22.13 29.32 -8.10
CA THR A 22 21.92 29.54 -6.66
C THR A 22 20.62 28.89 -6.19
N ALA A 23 19.54 29.00 -6.99
CA ALA A 23 18.26 28.38 -6.69
C ALA A 23 18.32 26.84 -6.57
N GLY A 24 19.32 26.20 -7.19
CA GLY A 24 19.56 24.75 -7.11
C GLY A 24 20.39 24.27 -5.92
N GLY A 25 20.79 25.15 -5.00
CA GLY A 25 21.66 24.80 -3.87
C GLY A 25 21.00 24.08 -2.68
N GLY A 26 19.80 23.51 -2.81
CA GLY A 26 19.11 22.80 -1.72
C GLY A 26 18.20 23.70 -0.85
N GLU A 27 18.07 23.39 0.44
CA GLU A 27 17.11 24.01 1.38
C GLU A 27 17.69 25.17 2.22
N GLU A 28 18.94 25.55 1.97
CA GLU A 28 19.58 26.65 2.69
C GLU A 28 18.92 28.01 2.38
N ALA A 29 19.15 29.01 3.24
CA ALA A 29 18.54 30.33 3.14
C ALA A 29 18.84 31.05 1.81
N GLY A 30 20.06 30.88 1.26
CA GLY A 30 20.47 31.47 -0.01
C GLY A 30 19.66 30.95 -1.21
N PRO A 31 19.64 29.63 -1.46
CA PRO A 31 18.80 29.01 -2.48
C PRO A 31 17.31 29.36 -2.37
N ARG A 32 16.74 29.35 -1.17
CA ARG A 32 15.33 29.74 -0.93
C ARG A 32 15.06 31.19 -1.35
N ARG A 33 15.96 32.12 -1.01
CA ARG A 33 15.85 33.53 -1.39
C ARG A 33 15.95 33.71 -2.91
N ALA A 34 16.81 32.96 -3.58
CA ALA A 34 16.93 32.96 -5.04
C ALA A 34 15.63 32.48 -5.72
N ARG A 35 15.04 31.37 -5.23
CA ARG A 35 13.75 30.85 -5.71
C ARG A 35 12.62 31.86 -5.53
N ARG A 36 12.52 32.49 -4.36
CA ARG A 36 11.53 33.53 -4.08
C ARG A 36 11.69 34.74 -5.00
N ARG A 37 12.92 35.19 -5.25
CA ARG A 37 13.21 36.29 -6.18
C ARG A 37 12.78 35.96 -7.62
N LEU A 38 13.08 34.74 -8.10
CA LEU A 38 12.63 34.26 -9.41
C LEU A 38 11.11 34.21 -9.51
N ALA A 39 10.43 33.73 -8.47
CA ALA A 39 8.97 33.68 -8.42
C ALA A 39 8.35 35.08 -8.47
N LEU A 40 8.80 36.00 -7.61
CA LEU A 40 8.32 37.39 -7.59
C LEU A 40 8.55 38.09 -8.94
N TRP A 41 9.70 37.88 -9.57
CA TRP A 41 9.98 38.44 -10.89
C TRP A 41 9.07 37.85 -11.98
N CYS A 42 8.88 36.53 -12.01
CA CYS A 42 7.99 35.86 -12.97
C CYS A 42 6.50 36.20 -12.78
N MET A 43 6.11 36.61 -11.57
CA MET A 43 4.77 37.13 -11.30
C MET A 43 4.60 38.58 -11.73
N ALA A 44 5.64 39.40 -11.58
CA ALA A 44 5.61 40.82 -11.91
C ALA A 44 5.75 41.08 -13.43
N ASP A 45 6.52 40.26 -14.15
CA ASP A 45 6.76 40.42 -15.58
C ASP A 45 6.24 39.21 -16.39
N PRO A 46 5.24 39.40 -17.26
CA PRO A 46 4.72 38.35 -18.12
C PRO A 46 5.78 37.66 -19.00
N ALA A 47 6.81 38.36 -19.47
CA ALA A 47 7.82 37.79 -20.34
C ALA A 47 8.92 37.02 -19.59
N ALA A 48 9.00 37.16 -18.26
CA ALA A 48 10.10 36.60 -17.47
C ALA A 48 10.16 35.07 -17.52
N LEU A 49 9.02 34.38 -17.38
CA LEU A 49 9.01 32.91 -17.42
C LEU A 49 9.49 32.38 -18.78
N GLY A 50 9.05 32.99 -19.89
CA GLY A 50 9.53 32.63 -21.23
C GLY A 50 11.04 32.78 -21.39
N ARG A 51 11.63 33.84 -20.82
CA ARG A 51 13.09 34.04 -20.80
C ARG A 51 13.82 32.98 -19.98
N VAL A 52 13.26 32.58 -18.82
CA VAL A 52 13.82 31.49 -18.02
C VAL A 52 13.80 30.18 -18.81
N LEU A 53 12.65 29.80 -19.35
CA LEU A 53 12.50 28.55 -20.11
C LEU A 53 13.40 28.50 -21.34
N GLY A 54 13.62 29.63 -22.01
CA GLY A 54 14.55 29.76 -23.14
C GLY A 54 16.02 29.59 -22.75
N LEU A 55 16.39 29.91 -21.51
CA LEU A 55 17.75 29.82 -21.00
C LEU A 55 18.14 28.40 -20.55
N LEU A 56 17.19 27.62 -20.03
CA LEU A 56 17.43 26.30 -19.42
C LEU A 56 18.30 25.35 -20.26
N PRO A 57 18.13 25.22 -21.59
CA PRO A 57 18.97 24.30 -22.38
C PRO A 57 20.46 24.63 -22.36
N SER A 58 20.84 25.88 -22.07
CA SER A 58 22.23 26.34 -22.03
C SER A 58 22.86 26.34 -20.64
N LEU A 59 22.11 25.95 -19.60
CA LEU A 59 22.61 25.92 -18.23
C LEU A 59 23.22 24.58 -17.85
N SER A 60 24.02 24.59 -16.77
CA SER A 60 24.56 23.37 -16.14
C SER A 60 23.44 22.45 -15.63
N PRO A 61 23.64 21.12 -15.59
CA PRO A 61 22.61 20.18 -15.08
C PRO A 61 22.09 20.56 -13.69
N ARG A 62 22.98 21.01 -12.80
CA ARG A 62 22.63 21.47 -11.45
C ARG A 62 21.70 22.70 -11.46
N ALA A 63 21.94 23.67 -12.35
CA ALA A 63 21.03 24.82 -12.49
C ALA A 63 19.68 24.41 -13.06
N ARG A 64 19.66 23.42 -13.97
CA ARG A 64 18.41 22.90 -14.56
C ARG A 64 17.57 22.17 -13.52
N GLU A 65 18.19 21.34 -12.71
CA GLU A 65 17.56 20.67 -11.57
C GLU A 65 17.03 21.69 -10.56
N GLY A 66 17.82 22.72 -10.23
CA GLY A 66 17.39 23.84 -9.38
C GLY A 66 16.21 24.63 -9.92
N ALA A 67 16.21 24.87 -11.23
CA ALA A 67 15.06 25.48 -11.92
C ALA A 67 13.83 24.57 -11.85
N GLY A 68 14.00 23.25 -11.99
CA GLY A 68 12.93 22.27 -11.83
C GLY A 68 12.29 22.31 -10.44
N LEU A 69 13.11 22.33 -9.39
CA LEU A 69 12.65 22.47 -8.00
C LEU A 69 11.86 23.77 -7.81
N TRP A 70 12.32 24.89 -8.36
CA TRP A 70 11.58 26.15 -8.28
C TRP A 70 10.27 26.15 -9.09
N LEU A 71 10.30 25.67 -10.33
CA LEU A 71 9.15 25.67 -11.24
C LEU A 71 8.02 24.78 -10.73
N PHE A 72 8.36 23.59 -10.22
CA PHE A 72 7.38 22.56 -9.90
C PHE A 72 7.25 22.27 -8.40
N ALA A 73 8.11 22.83 -7.56
CA ALA A 73 7.98 22.85 -6.09
C ALA A 73 8.26 24.25 -5.51
N PRO A 74 7.53 25.30 -5.93
CA PRO A 74 7.71 26.65 -5.41
C PRO A 74 7.31 26.77 -3.93
N GLU A 75 7.80 27.82 -3.27
CA GLU A 75 7.37 28.19 -1.93
C GLU A 75 5.86 28.49 -1.90
N ALA A 76 5.18 28.11 -0.82
CA ALA A 76 3.72 28.08 -0.71
C ALA A 76 3.02 29.43 -1.00
N ALA A 77 3.68 30.54 -0.72
CA ALA A 77 3.14 31.89 -0.96
C ALA A 77 3.03 32.24 -2.46
N ASP A 78 3.89 31.65 -3.30
CA ASP A 78 4.04 32.03 -4.72
C ASP A 78 3.49 30.96 -5.69
N GLU A 79 3.18 29.77 -5.15
CA GLU A 79 2.85 28.57 -5.90
C GLU A 79 1.66 28.72 -6.87
N LEU A 80 0.55 29.32 -6.41
CA LEU A 80 -0.67 29.43 -7.23
C LEU A 80 -0.46 30.33 -8.46
N ALA A 81 0.23 31.45 -8.27
CA ALA A 81 0.46 32.42 -9.33
C ALA A 81 1.49 31.89 -10.35
N LEU A 82 2.57 31.26 -9.88
CA LEU A 82 3.54 30.61 -10.74
C LEU A 82 2.91 29.46 -11.54
N ARG A 83 2.06 28.63 -10.92
CA ARG A 83 1.38 27.53 -11.62
C ARG A 83 0.42 28.01 -12.70
N ARG A 84 -0.33 29.11 -12.45
CA ARG A 84 -1.16 29.76 -13.49
C ARG A 84 -0.31 30.22 -14.67
N ARG A 85 0.88 30.75 -14.39
CA ARG A 85 1.85 31.16 -15.42
C ARG A 85 2.36 29.93 -16.21
N LEU A 86 2.74 28.86 -15.53
CA LEU A 86 3.20 27.62 -16.18
C LEU A 86 2.12 26.98 -17.05
N LEU A 87 0.86 27.02 -16.62
CA LEU A 87 -0.27 26.58 -17.44
C LEU A 87 -0.46 27.43 -18.70
N ALA A 88 -0.19 28.74 -18.63
CA ALA A 88 -0.19 29.61 -19.80
C ALA A 88 0.98 29.31 -20.75
N GLU A 89 2.12 28.87 -20.21
CA GLU A 89 3.33 28.50 -20.96
C GLU A 89 3.43 26.99 -21.29
N LEU A 90 2.33 26.23 -21.17
CA LEU A 90 2.34 24.77 -21.36
C LEU A 90 2.93 24.35 -22.72
N GLU A 91 2.72 25.15 -23.77
CA GLU A 91 3.28 24.93 -25.09
C GLU A 91 4.81 25.10 -25.11
N ALA A 92 5.32 26.14 -24.47
CA ALA A 92 6.75 26.39 -24.36
C ALA A 92 7.44 25.28 -23.55
N LEU A 93 6.83 24.85 -22.44
CA LEU A 93 7.31 23.73 -21.62
C LEU A 93 7.29 22.40 -22.40
N THR A 94 6.27 22.17 -23.21
CA THR A 94 6.18 21.00 -24.09
C THR A 94 7.31 21.00 -25.13
N GLY A 95 7.58 22.16 -25.74
CA GLY A 95 8.71 22.34 -26.65
C GLY A 95 10.08 22.23 -25.96
N LEU A 96 10.17 22.58 -24.68
CA LEU A 96 11.37 22.37 -23.87
C LEU A 96 11.60 20.87 -23.62
N ALA A 97 10.58 20.13 -23.17
CA ALA A 97 10.71 18.69 -22.89
C ALA A 97 11.05 17.86 -24.14
N ALA A 98 10.57 18.28 -25.31
CA ALA A 98 10.95 17.65 -26.57
C ALA A 98 12.45 17.76 -26.89
N ARG A 99 13.12 18.80 -26.40
CA ARG A 99 14.57 19.04 -26.58
C ARG A 99 15.39 18.54 -25.39
N LEU A 100 14.80 18.54 -24.20
CA LEU A 100 15.47 18.32 -22.93
C LEU A 100 14.53 17.55 -21.99
N PRO A 101 14.42 16.21 -22.13
CA PRO A 101 13.47 15.39 -21.38
C PRO A 101 13.97 15.05 -19.97
N GLU A 102 14.20 16.08 -19.16
CA GLU A 102 14.67 15.92 -17.78
C GLU A 102 13.54 15.39 -16.87
N PRO A 103 13.81 14.49 -15.90
CA PRO A 103 12.77 13.87 -15.06
C PRO A 103 11.81 14.87 -14.40
N TRP A 104 12.35 15.92 -13.77
CA TRP A 104 11.56 16.98 -13.12
C TRP A 104 10.62 17.72 -14.09
N LEU A 105 11.01 17.84 -15.36
CA LEU A 105 10.21 18.51 -16.38
C LEU A 105 9.09 17.60 -16.89
N LEU A 106 9.37 16.30 -17.02
CA LEU A 106 8.37 15.33 -17.45
C LEU A 106 7.30 15.11 -16.37
N GLU A 107 7.72 15.02 -15.11
CA GLU A 107 6.83 15.00 -13.94
C GLU A 107 5.98 16.27 -13.87
N GLY A 108 6.62 17.45 -13.94
CA GLY A 108 5.93 18.73 -13.95
C GLY A 108 4.97 18.91 -15.14
N LEU A 109 5.30 18.37 -16.31
CA LEU A 109 4.40 18.37 -17.47
C LEU A 109 3.20 17.45 -17.27
N ALA A 110 3.37 16.26 -16.68
CA ALA A 110 2.27 15.35 -16.39
C ALA A 110 1.23 16.04 -15.50
N ASP A 111 1.72 16.67 -14.44
CA ASP A 111 0.98 17.54 -13.53
C ASP A 111 0.18 18.65 -14.26
N LEU A 112 0.82 19.40 -15.16
CA LEU A 112 0.18 20.49 -15.90
C LEU A 112 -0.85 20.01 -16.93
N TYR A 113 -0.54 18.93 -17.66
CA TYR A 113 -1.46 18.33 -18.63
C TYR A 113 -2.69 17.74 -17.95
N TYR A 114 -2.51 17.09 -16.79
CA TYR A 114 -3.61 16.58 -15.98
C TYR A 114 -4.49 17.73 -15.46
N ALA A 115 -3.90 18.77 -14.86
CA ALA A 115 -4.63 19.90 -14.30
C ALA A 115 -5.45 20.67 -15.34
N ARG A 116 -4.95 20.78 -16.58
CA ARG A 116 -5.65 21.47 -17.67
C ARG A 116 -6.73 20.62 -18.33
N GLY A 117 -6.51 19.30 -18.43
CA GLY A 117 -7.41 18.36 -19.07
C GLY A 117 -7.72 18.68 -20.54
N GLY A 118 -8.79 18.08 -21.09
CA GLY A 118 -9.39 18.47 -22.36
C GLY A 118 -8.45 18.46 -23.57
N THR A 119 -8.36 19.60 -24.27
CA THR A 119 -7.62 19.73 -25.54
C THR A 119 -6.10 19.54 -25.39
N PRO A 120 -5.42 20.14 -24.39
CA PRO A 120 -4.00 19.84 -24.13
C PRO A 120 -3.73 18.35 -23.91
N LEU A 121 -4.57 17.66 -23.14
CA LEU A 121 -4.41 16.22 -22.94
C LEU A 121 -4.52 15.43 -24.25
N ARG A 122 -5.48 15.78 -25.14
CA ARG A 122 -5.57 15.19 -26.49
C ARG A 122 -4.30 15.41 -27.31
N ARG A 123 -3.69 16.59 -27.20
CA ARG A 123 -2.43 16.93 -27.88
C ARG A 123 -1.27 16.10 -27.35
N LEU A 124 -1.13 15.98 -26.03
CA LEU A 124 -0.13 15.10 -25.40
C LEU A 124 -0.25 13.67 -25.93
N LEU A 125 -1.46 13.11 -25.99
CA LEU A 125 -1.67 11.77 -26.54
C LEU A 125 -1.29 11.67 -28.03
N GLY A 126 -1.51 12.75 -28.80
CA GLY A 126 -1.03 12.85 -30.17
C GLY A 126 0.51 12.84 -30.28
N LEU A 127 1.21 13.51 -29.35
CA LEU A 127 2.66 13.51 -29.26
C LEU A 127 3.21 12.16 -28.78
N ALA A 128 2.58 11.55 -27.78
CA ALA A 128 2.96 10.25 -27.21
C ALA A 128 2.90 9.11 -28.24
N ARG A 129 2.13 9.27 -29.33
CA ARG A 129 2.17 8.32 -30.46
C ARG A 129 3.53 8.28 -31.16
N ARG A 130 4.26 9.40 -31.17
CA ARG A 130 5.49 9.59 -31.96
C ARG A 130 6.73 9.71 -31.09
N HIS A 131 6.61 10.24 -29.87
CA HIS A 131 7.75 10.61 -29.06
C HIS A 131 7.79 9.85 -27.72
N ALA A 132 8.98 9.36 -27.34
CA ALA A 132 9.19 8.59 -26.12
C ALA A 132 9.00 9.44 -24.85
N TRP A 133 9.52 10.67 -24.82
CA TRP A 133 9.35 11.60 -23.70
C TRP A 133 7.86 11.85 -23.42
N ALA A 134 7.03 12.01 -24.45
CA ALA A 134 5.59 12.22 -24.27
C ALA A 134 4.88 10.96 -23.73
N ARG A 135 5.37 9.76 -24.05
CA ARG A 135 4.89 8.52 -23.40
C ARG A 135 5.29 8.45 -21.94
N GLN A 136 6.49 8.91 -21.59
CA GLN A 136 6.91 9.02 -20.19
C GLN A 136 5.99 9.99 -19.43
N VAL A 137 5.69 11.17 -20.00
CA VAL A 137 4.69 12.09 -19.42
C VAL A 137 3.33 11.43 -19.25
N VAL A 138 2.85 10.65 -20.22
CA VAL A 138 1.59 9.89 -20.06
C VAL A 138 1.69 8.84 -18.95
N GLY A 139 2.84 8.17 -18.80
CA GLY A 139 3.06 7.17 -17.75
C GLY A 139 3.16 7.75 -16.35
N LEU A 140 3.53 9.03 -16.26
CA LEU A 140 3.56 9.82 -15.04
C LEU A 140 2.20 10.44 -14.70
N LEU A 141 1.19 10.38 -15.59
CA LEU A 141 -0.15 10.85 -15.26
C LEU A 141 -0.77 9.99 -14.14
N PRO A 142 -1.67 10.58 -13.33
CA PRO A 142 -2.36 9.87 -12.26
C PRO A 142 -3.09 8.62 -12.75
N PRO A 143 -3.10 7.50 -12.00
CA PRO A 143 -3.83 6.29 -12.37
C PRO A 143 -5.33 6.51 -12.62
N ASP A 144 -5.92 7.52 -11.98
CA ASP A 144 -7.34 7.91 -12.12
C ASP A 144 -7.60 8.90 -13.27
N ALA A 145 -6.56 9.34 -14.00
CA ALA A 145 -6.69 10.24 -15.12
C ALA A 145 -7.52 9.63 -16.24
N ARG A 146 -8.71 10.19 -16.47
CA ARG A 146 -9.56 9.79 -17.59
C ARG A 146 -9.05 10.39 -18.88
N LEU A 147 -8.37 9.58 -19.67
CA LEU A 147 -7.92 9.97 -20.99
C LEU A 147 -9.10 9.99 -21.98
N PRO A 148 -9.01 10.82 -23.05
CA PRO A 148 -9.91 10.73 -24.20
C PRO A 148 -10.12 9.27 -24.66
N GLY A 149 -11.37 8.79 -24.58
CA GLY A 149 -11.72 7.38 -24.80
C GLY A 149 -12.06 6.59 -23.53
N GLY A 150 -11.99 7.21 -22.35
CA GLY A 150 -12.47 6.63 -21.08
C GLY A 150 -11.48 5.71 -20.36
N HIS A 151 -10.27 5.56 -20.89
CA HIS A 151 -9.23 4.68 -20.34
C HIS A 151 -8.27 5.44 -19.40
N GLY A 152 -7.67 4.74 -18.45
CA GLY A 152 -6.55 5.26 -17.65
C GLY A 152 -5.24 5.34 -18.46
N PRO A 153 -4.22 6.05 -17.96
CA PRO A 153 -2.95 6.21 -18.67
C PRO A 153 -2.22 4.90 -18.92
N GLN A 154 -2.23 4.00 -17.94
CA GLN A 154 -1.62 2.67 -18.06
C GLN A 154 -2.30 1.84 -19.16
N THR A 155 -3.64 1.83 -19.19
CA THR A 155 -4.39 1.16 -20.26
C THR A 155 -4.08 1.77 -21.63
N TRP A 156 -3.97 3.10 -21.73
CA TRP A 156 -3.61 3.75 -22.99
C TRP A 156 -2.20 3.39 -23.45
N LEU A 157 -1.22 3.41 -22.55
CA LEU A 157 0.15 3.02 -22.83
C LEU A 157 0.24 1.56 -23.25
N ALA A 158 -0.45 0.66 -22.54
CA ALA A 158 -0.51 -0.75 -22.88
C ALA A 158 -1.14 -0.97 -24.27
N ARG A 159 -2.25 -0.28 -24.60
CA ARG A 159 -2.86 -0.31 -25.95
C ARG A 159 -1.89 0.17 -27.02
N HIS A 160 -1.12 1.21 -26.72
CA HIS A 160 -0.16 1.77 -27.66
C HIS A 160 1.06 0.86 -27.85
N ALA A 161 1.58 0.28 -26.76
CA ALA A 161 2.71 -0.65 -26.78
C ALA A 161 2.36 -1.96 -27.49
N LEU A 162 1.14 -2.46 -27.30
CA LEU A 162 0.63 -3.65 -27.98
C LEU A 162 0.46 -3.40 -29.49
N GLY A 163 0.08 -2.18 -29.88
CA GLY A 163 -0.13 -1.82 -31.29
C GLY A 163 -1.48 -2.31 -31.85
N ARG A 164 -1.89 -1.71 -32.97
CA ARG A 164 -3.25 -1.90 -33.54
C ARG A 164 -3.56 -3.32 -33.97
N THR A 165 -2.56 -4.07 -34.45
CA THR A 165 -2.76 -5.42 -34.99
C THR A 165 -2.95 -6.42 -33.85
N LEU A 166 -2.04 -6.43 -32.87
CA LEU A 166 -2.16 -7.30 -31.70
C LEU A 166 -3.37 -6.93 -30.84
N LEU A 167 -3.73 -5.64 -30.73
CA LEU A 167 -4.95 -5.22 -30.05
C LEU A 167 -6.21 -5.76 -30.72
N ARG A 168 -6.31 -5.69 -32.06
CA ARG A 168 -7.44 -6.27 -32.81
C ARG A 168 -7.50 -7.78 -32.63
N ARG A 169 -6.36 -8.46 -32.67
CA ARG A 169 -6.25 -9.89 -32.40
C ARG A 169 -6.72 -10.22 -30.97
N ALA A 170 -6.22 -9.51 -29.96
CA ALA A 170 -6.59 -9.69 -28.57
C ALA A 170 -8.10 -9.49 -28.32
N LEU A 171 -8.68 -8.42 -28.90
CA LEU A 171 -10.13 -8.18 -28.83
C LEU A 171 -10.94 -9.28 -29.54
N GLY A 172 -10.45 -9.77 -30.68
CA GLY A 172 -11.06 -10.88 -31.41
C GLY A 172 -11.04 -12.17 -30.59
N LEU A 173 -9.89 -12.50 -29.99
CA LEU A 173 -9.74 -13.66 -29.11
C LEU A 173 -10.66 -13.55 -27.88
N ALA A 174 -10.72 -12.38 -27.23
CA ALA A 174 -11.60 -12.16 -26.09
C ALA A 174 -13.10 -12.30 -26.45
N ARG A 175 -13.53 -11.79 -27.61
CA ARG A 175 -14.92 -11.92 -28.09
C ARG A 175 -15.31 -13.35 -28.47
N GLN A 176 -14.32 -14.14 -28.89
CA GLN A 176 -14.49 -15.57 -29.19
C GLN A 176 -14.27 -16.45 -27.95
N GLU A 177 -14.10 -15.84 -26.77
CA GLU A 177 -13.78 -16.53 -25.51
C GLU A 177 -12.53 -17.45 -25.60
N ARG A 178 -11.59 -17.11 -26.50
CA ARG A 178 -10.33 -17.85 -26.70
C ARG A 178 -9.24 -17.40 -25.73
N TRP A 179 -9.52 -17.60 -24.44
CA TRP A 179 -8.72 -17.08 -23.33
C TRP A 179 -7.29 -17.63 -23.27
N ALA A 180 -7.06 -18.90 -23.58
CA ALA A 180 -5.72 -19.49 -23.66
C ALA A 180 -4.85 -18.80 -24.72
N SER A 181 -5.38 -18.66 -25.94
CA SER A 181 -4.69 -17.96 -27.03
C SER A 181 -4.50 -16.46 -26.73
N LEU A 182 -5.38 -15.84 -25.93
CA LEU A 182 -5.21 -14.46 -25.48
C LEU A 182 -4.08 -14.35 -24.45
N ALA A 183 -3.97 -15.30 -23.52
CA ALA A 183 -2.90 -15.33 -22.53
C ALA A 183 -1.50 -15.44 -23.17
N GLU A 184 -1.39 -16.20 -24.27
CA GLU A 184 -0.17 -16.27 -25.09
C GLU A 184 0.23 -14.91 -25.71
N GLN A 185 -0.69 -13.94 -25.82
CA GLN A 185 -0.37 -12.59 -26.31
C GLN A 185 0.35 -11.72 -25.25
N GLY A 186 0.46 -12.20 -24.00
CA GLY A 186 1.20 -11.52 -22.93
C GLY A 186 0.36 -10.61 -22.02
N PRO A 187 0.99 -9.97 -21.02
CA PRO A 187 0.31 -9.28 -19.92
C PRO A 187 -0.37 -8.00 -20.39
N LEU A 188 0.30 -7.30 -21.31
CA LEU A 188 -0.20 -6.07 -21.90
C LEU A 188 -1.51 -6.31 -22.66
N ALA A 189 -1.64 -7.46 -23.35
CA ALA A 189 -2.88 -7.82 -24.03
C ALA A 189 -4.00 -8.07 -23.03
N LEU A 190 -3.75 -8.91 -22.01
CA LEU A 190 -4.76 -9.24 -21.00
C LEU A 190 -5.18 -8.02 -20.17
N GLY A 191 -4.25 -7.19 -19.70
CA GLY A 191 -4.57 -5.99 -18.92
C GLY A 191 -5.38 -4.95 -19.72
N VAL A 192 -5.14 -4.86 -21.03
CA VAL A 192 -5.96 -4.03 -21.93
C VAL A 192 -7.37 -4.61 -22.09
N ILE A 193 -7.50 -5.93 -22.19
CA ILE A 193 -8.80 -6.60 -22.29
C ILE A 193 -9.59 -6.48 -20.99
N GLN A 194 -8.97 -6.68 -19.83
CA GLN A 194 -9.57 -6.47 -18.52
C GLN A 194 -10.13 -5.05 -18.39
N ALA A 195 -9.33 -4.04 -18.75
CA ALA A 195 -9.76 -2.65 -18.70
C ALA A 195 -10.89 -2.33 -19.70
N ALA A 196 -11.03 -3.10 -20.78
CA ALA A 196 -12.06 -2.91 -21.80
C ALA A 196 -13.37 -3.65 -21.51
N LEU A 197 -13.31 -4.85 -20.92
CA LEU A 197 -14.46 -5.72 -20.68
C LEU A 197 -14.92 -5.73 -19.21
N GLY A 198 -14.11 -5.21 -18.29
CA GLY A 198 -14.34 -5.31 -16.85
C GLY A 198 -13.91 -6.66 -16.27
N ALA A 199 -14.32 -6.94 -15.02
CA ALA A 199 -13.85 -8.10 -14.27
C ALA A 199 -14.45 -9.44 -14.72
N ASN A 200 -15.67 -9.45 -15.26
CA ASN A 200 -16.40 -10.67 -15.60
C ASN A 200 -16.73 -10.73 -17.10
N PRO A 201 -15.76 -10.93 -17.99
CA PRO A 201 -16.09 -11.35 -19.34
C PRO A 201 -16.65 -12.79 -19.30
N GLY A 202 -17.57 -13.13 -20.21
CA GLY A 202 -17.99 -14.52 -20.42
C GLY A 202 -16.75 -15.39 -20.67
N ALA A 203 -16.45 -16.31 -19.76
CA ALA A 203 -15.23 -17.11 -19.79
C ALA A 203 -15.49 -18.56 -19.36
N ALA A 204 -16.73 -19.04 -19.53
CA ALA A 204 -17.20 -20.30 -18.96
C ALA A 204 -16.37 -21.52 -19.38
N GLU A 205 -15.72 -21.46 -20.55
CA GLU A 205 -14.90 -22.54 -21.11
C GLU A 205 -13.38 -22.34 -20.94
N ALA A 206 -12.93 -21.27 -20.25
CA ALA A 206 -11.51 -20.99 -20.08
C ALA A 206 -10.87 -21.92 -19.03
N GLU A 207 -9.79 -22.63 -19.37
CA GLU A 207 -8.92 -23.19 -18.32
C GLU A 207 -8.44 -22.06 -17.38
N VAL A 208 -8.19 -22.36 -16.09
CA VAL A 208 -7.63 -21.38 -15.16
C VAL A 208 -6.23 -21.01 -15.64
N LEU A 209 -6.07 -19.79 -16.14
CA LEU A 209 -4.83 -19.27 -16.68
C LEU A 209 -4.25 -18.28 -15.69
N ALA A 210 -3.30 -18.76 -14.89
CA ALA A 210 -2.46 -17.89 -14.09
C ALA A 210 -1.46 -17.16 -15.02
N TRP A 211 -1.49 -15.84 -15.00
CA TRP A 211 -0.33 -15.05 -15.41
C TRP A 211 0.85 -15.40 -14.50
N PRO A 212 2.13 -15.45 -14.97
CA PRO A 212 2.65 -14.99 -16.27
C PRO A 212 2.75 -15.95 -17.44
N ALA A 213 2.51 -17.26 -17.29
CA ALA A 213 2.85 -18.20 -18.35
C ALA A 213 2.09 -19.54 -18.29
N GLY A 214 0.75 -19.51 -18.24
CA GLY A 214 -0.06 -20.72 -18.42
C GLY A 214 0.13 -21.74 -17.28
N SER A 215 0.11 -23.04 -17.61
CA SER A 215 0.07 -24.13 -16.63
C SER A 215 1.19 -24.12 -15.58
N LYS A 216 2.38 -23.57 -15.90
CA LYS A 216 3.50 -23.44 -14.96
C LYS A 216 3.22 -22.43 -13.84
N ALA A 217 2.61 -21.30 -14.17
CA ALA A 217 2.24 -20.30 -13.19
C ALA A 217 1.17 -20.84 -12.23
N LEU A 218 0.19 -21.58 -12.76
CA LEU A 218 -0.82 -22.23 -11.93
C LEU A 218 -0.19 -23.29 -11.02
N SER A 219 0.73 -24.10 -11.54
CA SER A 219 1.47 -25.09 -10.74
C SER A 219 2.27 -24.43 -9.61
N ALA A 220 2.98 -23.33 -9.88
CA ALA A 220 3.72 -22.58 -8.86
C ALA A 220 2.77 -22.00 -7.79
N LEU A 221 1.63 -21.44 -8.20
CA LEU A 221 0.63 -20.91 -7.27
C LEU A 221 -0.05 -22.01 -6.44
N GLU A 222 -0.35 -23.17 -7.04
CA GLU A 222 -0.90 -24.34 -6.32
C GLU A 222 0.13 -24.94 -5.35
N ALA A 223 1.40 -25.05 -5.75
CA ALA A 223 2.48 -25.44 -4.86
C ALA A 223 2.60 -24.48 -3.68
N MET A 224 2.50 -23.17 -3.96
CA MET A 224 2.52 -22.14 -2.92
C MET A 224 1.30 -22.20 -2.00
N ALA A 225 0.11 -22.51 -2.54
CA ALA A 225 -1.11 -22.70 -1.75
C ALA A 225 -0.99 -23.91 -0.83
N ARG A 226 -0.42 -25.03 -1.30
CA ARG A 226 -0.16 -26.23 -0.49
C ARG A 226 0.84 -25.96 0.62
N LEU A 227 1.94 -25.30 0.30
CA LEU A 227 2.93 -24.88 1.28
C LEU A 227 2.28 -24.01 2.37
N THR A 228 1.56 -22.96 1.96
CA THR A 228 0.87 -22.05 2.90
C THR A 228 -0.17 -22.77 3.75
N ALA A 229 -0.88 -23.76 3.18
CA ALA A 229 -1.84 -24.58 3.91
C ALA A 229 -1.17 -25.48 4.94
N GLN A 230 -0.06 -26.12 4.58
CA GLN A 230 0.75 -26.92 5.48
C GLN A 230 1.30 -26.07 6.65
N GLU A 231 1.88 -24.91 6.35
CA GLU A 231 2.40 -23.98 7.35
C GLU A 231 1.32 -23.53 8.34
N GLY A 232 0.11 -23.26 7.85
CA GLY A 232 -1.03 -22.91 8.70
C GLY A 232 -1.48 -24.06 9.60
N GLY A 233 -1.45 -25.30 9.08
CA GLY A 233 -1.73 -26.51 9.84
C GLY A 233 -0.70 -26.76 10.94
N GLU A 234 0.59 -26.63 10.63
CA GLU A 234 1.70 -26.78 11.59
C GLU A 234 1.63 -25.70 12.67
N ALA A 235 1.44 -24.44 12.28
CA ALA A 235 1.25 -23.31 13.20
C ALA A 235 0.08 -23.54 14.17
N PHE A 236 -1.05 -24.04 13.64
CA PHE A 236 -2.21 -24.36 14.46
C PHE A 236 -1.94 -25.53 15.40
N ALA A 237 -1.28 -26.60 14.94
CA ALA A 237 -0.93 -27.75 15.77
C ALA A 237 -0.02 -27.37 16.94
N VAL A 238 0.98 -26.51 16.69
CA VAL A 238 1.83 -25.93 17.74
C VAL A 238 0.98 -25.13 18.73
N ALA A 239 0.13 -24.22 18.24
CA ALA A 239 -0.74 -23.41 19.10
C ALA A 239 -1.72 -24.26 19.94
N GLN A 240 -2.28 -25.32 19.35
CA GLN A 240 -3.22 -26.21 20.02
C GLN A 240 -2.54 -27.00 21.13
N ARG A 241 -1.39 -27.61 20.84
CA ARG A 241 -0.58 -28.32 21.84
C ARG A 241 -0.15 -27.41 22.99
N VAL A 242 0.29 -26.18 22.68
CA VAL A 242 0.64 -25.18 23.68
C VAL A 242 -0.57 -24.77 24.51
N SER A 243 -1.75 -24.64 23.89
CA SER A 243 -2.99 -24.33 24.61
C SER A 243 -3.36 -25.44 25.59
N GLU A 244 -3.26 -26.69 25.16
CA GLU A 244 -3.53 -27.89 25.95
C GLU A 244 -2.58 -28.01 27.13
N GLU A 245 -1.26 -28.03 26.88
CA GLU A 245 -0.25 -28.26 27.92
C GLU A 245 -0.17 -27.13 28.95
N LEU A 246 -0.44 -25.88 28.55
CA LEU A 246 -0.45 -24.74 29.49
C LEU A 246 -1.80 -24.52 30.17
N GLY A 247 -2.87 -25.15 29.69
CA GLY A 247 -4.23 -24.88 30.16
C GLY A 247 -4.70 -23.45 29.86
N ARG A 248 -4.17 -22.81 28.81
CA ARG A 248 -4.46 -21.40 28.45
C ARG A 248 -5.02 -21.30 27.04
N VAL A 249 -5.93 -20.37 26.80
CA VAL A 249 -6.31 -19.99 25.42
C VAL A 249 -5.09 -19.42 24.70
N VAL A 250 -4.88 -19.78 23.43
CA VAL A 250 -3.79 -19.24 22.60
C VAL A 250 -4.37 -18.34 21.51
N LEU A 251 -3.92 -17.08 21.45
CA LEU A 251 -4.18 -16.20 20.31
C LEU A 251 -3.04 -16.40 19.31
N LEU A 252 -3.35 -17.07 18.18
CA LEU A 252 -2.39 -17.33 17.12
C LEU A 252 -2.36 -16.13 16.17
N LEU A 253 -1.23 -15.41 16.15
CA LEU A 253 -1.00 -14.20 15.38
C LEU A 253 0.00 -14.46 14.26
N GLY A 254 -0.28 -13.94 13.07
CA GLY A 254 0.45 -14.29 11.86
C GLY A 254 0.98 -13.05 11.20
N ASN A 255 2.26 -13.09 10.83
CA ASN A 255 2.85 -12.06 10.01
C ASN A 255 2.28 -12.12 8.58
N ALA A 256 1.33 -11.25 8.26
CA ALA A 256 1.02 -10.81 6.91
C ALA A 256 2.16 -9.96 6.31
N SER A 257 3.32 -10.56 6.10
CA SER A 257 4.24 -10.05 5.09
C SER A 257 3.54 -10.16 3.73
N LEU A 258 4.11 -9.57 2.68
CA LEU A 258 3.50 -9.55 1.35
C LEU A 258 3.21 -10.95 0.78
N GLY A 259 3.60 -12.02 1.48
CA GLY A 259 3.43 -13.39 1.08
C GLY A 259 2.08 -14.08 1.32
N GLY A 260 1.16 -13.49 2.08
CA GLY A 260 -0.11 -14.16 2.42
C GLY A 260 0.02 -15.03 3.68
N PRO A 261 -0.70 -14.72 4.78
CA PRO A 261 -0.46 -15.30 6.08
C PRO A 261 -0.86 -16.79 6.14
N PRO A 262 0.00 -17.67 6.70
CA PRO A 262 -0.33 -19.09 6.93
C PRO A 262 -1.59 -19.26 7.81
N ILE A 263 -1.92 -18.26 8.61
CA ILE A 263 -3.12 -18.25 9.47
C ILE A 263 -4.43 -18.39 8.68
N TRP A 264 -4.47 -18.08 7.39
CA TRP A 264 -5.65 -18.36 6.58
C TRP A 264 -6.03 -19.84 6.56
N ALA A 265 -5.06 -20.74 6.72
CA ALA A 265 -5.28 -22.18 6.80
C ALA A 265 -5.60 -22.69 8.22
N ALA A 266 -5.41 -21.88 9.26
CA ALA A 266 -5.72 -22.31 10.63
C ALA A 266 -7.24 -22.54 10.82
N PRO A 267 -7.65 -23.68 11.40
CA PRO A 267 -9.04 -23.91 11.81
C PRO A 267 -9.60 -22.77 12.66
N GLY A 268 -10.77 -22.26 12.27
CA GLY A 268 -11.46 -21.25 13.06
C GLY A 268 -11.98 -21.83 14.38
N PRO A 269 -12.34 -21.01 15.37
CA PRO A 269 -12.90 -21.50 16.64
C PRO A 269 -14.13 -22.39 16.45
N TRP A 270 -14.97 -22.13 15.45
CA TRP A 270 -16.14 -22.94 15.11
C TRP A 270 -15.84 -24.36 14.62
N GLN A 271 -14.58 -24.66 14.29
CA GLN A 271 -14.12 -26.00 13.91
C GLN A 271 -13.47 -26.72 15.08
N GLN A 272 -13.35 -26.07 16.24
CA GLN A 272 -12.77 -26.61 17.46
C GLN A 272 -13.89 -26.94 18.45
N GLU A 273 -13.77 -28.06 19.16
CA GLU A 273 -14.75 -28.50 20.15
C GLU A 273 -15.04 -27.41 21.19
N ARG A 274 -13.98 -26.85 21.79
CA ARG A 274 -14.06 -25.74 22.77
C ARG A 274 -14.63 -24.45 22.21
N GLY A 275 -14.47 -24.21 20.90
CA GLY A 275 -15.08 -23.04 20.28
C GLY A 275 -16.58 -23.22 20.08
N GLY A 276 -17.06 -24.45 19.84
CA GLY A 276 -18.49 -24.75 19.75
C GLY A 276 -19.28 -24.32 20.99
N GLU A 277 -18.68 -24.50 22.18
CA GLU A 277 -19.24 -24.08 23.48
C GLU A 277 -19.46 -22.56 23.58
N LEU A 278 -18.74 -21.77 22.78
CA LEU A 278 -18.78 -20.30 22.77
C LEU A 278 -19.70 -19.71 21.70
N THR A 279 -20.59 -20.51 21.10
CA THR A 279 -21.47 -20.05 20.02
C THR A 279 -22.58 -19.13 20.52
N GLU A 280 -23.03 -19.35 21.76
CA GLU A 280 -24.14 -18.64 22.40
C GLU A 280 -23.67 -17.83 23.63
N GLY A 281 -24.56 -17.04 24.23
CA GLY A 281 -24.27 -16.25 25.44
C GLY A 281 -23.59 -14.89 25.20
N THR A 282 -23.58 -14.04 26.22
CA THR A 282 -23.00 -12.70 26.15
C THR A 282 -21.52 -12.76 26.51
N LEU A 283 -20.66 -12.27 25.60
CA LEU A 283 -19.23 -12.19 25.84
C LEU A 283 -18.89 -11.02 26.78
N PRO A 284 -17.97 -11.19 27.74
CA PRO A 284 -17.58 -10.13 28.64
C PRO A 284 -16.92 -8.97 27.87
N PRO A 285 -17.28 -7.71 28.16
CA PRO A 285 -16.72 -6.57 27.46
C PRO A 285 -15.31 -6.24 27.98
N PRO A 286 -14.37 -5.87 27.10
CA PRO A 286 -13.09 -5.29 27.53
C PRO A 286 -13.26 -3.85 28.04
N PRO A 287 -12.26 -3.33 28.77
CA PRO A 287 -12.15 -1.90 29.11
C PRO A 287 -12.27 -1.01 27.86
N ALA A 288 -13.25 -0.08 27.90
CA ALA A 288 -13.62 0.72 26.74
C ALA A 288 -12.50 1.67 26.26
N THR A 289 -11.71 2.19 27.20
CA THR A 289 -10.59 3.11 26.95
C THR A 289 -9.47 2.46 26.15
N GLU A 290 -9.04 1.26 26.55
CA GLU A 290 -7.97 0.51 25.92
C GLU A 290 -8.38 0.02 24.53
N VAL A 291 -9.62 -0.45 24.39
CA VAL A 291 -10.15 -0.84 23.09
C VAL A 291 -10.26 0.35 22.15
N SER A 292 -10.68 1.51 22.63
CA SER A 292 -10.75 2.72 21.80
C SER A 292 -9.34 3.14 21.36
N ARG A 293 -8.36 3.10 22.26
CA ARG A 293 -6.96 3.40 21.94
C ARG A 293 -6.36 2.43 20.91
N LEU A 294 -6.55 1.12 21.10
CA LEU A 294 -6.05 0.09 20.19
C LEU A 294 -6.74 0.19 18.82
N ALA A 295 -8.06 0.36 18.79
CA ALA A 295 -8.79 0.54 17.54
C ALA A 295 -8.40 1.82 16.81
N TRP A 296 -8.14 2.90 17.54
CA TRP A 296 -7.62 4.14 16.99
C TRP A 296 -6.22 3.95 16.40
N LEU A 297 -5.29 3.32 17.12
CA LEU A 297 -3.95 3.01 16.61
C LEU A 297 -4.02 2.21 15.30
N ARG A 298 -4.90 1.21 15.26
CA ARG A 298 -5.20 0.41 14.07
C ARG A 298 -5.75 1.26 12.92
N ALA A 299 -6.78 2.07 13.16
CA ALA A 299 -7.40 2.91 12.14
C ALA A 299 -6.45 3.98 11.60
N HIS A 300 -5.70 4.64 12.48
CA HIS A 300 -4.67 5.59 12.14
C HIS A 300 -3.63 4.94 11.22
N ARG A 301 -3.18 3.72 11.53
CA ARG A 301 -2.17 3.05 10.72
C ARG A 301 -2.65 2.64 9.32
N LEU A 302 -3.90 2.17 9.21
CA LEU A 302 -4.48 1.70 7.95
C LEU A 302 -4.99 2.83 7.06
N GLY A 303 -5.54 3.88 7.68
CA GLY A 303 -6.28 4.92 6.97
C GLY A 303 -5.59 6.28 6.91
N ALA A 304 -4.74 6.64 7.88
CA ALA A 304 -4.25 8.01 7.98
C ALA A 304 -3.42 8.45 6.78
N GLY A 305 -2.63 7.55 6.16
CA GLY A 305 -1.88 7.86 4.95
C GLY A 305 -2.79 8.25 3.79
N GLY A 306 -3.78 7.42 3.47
CA GLY A 306 -4.77 7.71 2.43
C GLY A 306 -5.65 8.93 2.75
N LEU A 307 -6.01 9.12 4.02
CA LEU A 307 -6.73 10.30 4.50
C LEU A 307 -5.92 11.58 4.32
N LEU A 308 -4.66 11.58 4.77
CA LEU A 308 -3.74 12.70 4.62
C LEU A 308 -3.59 13.08 3.14
N ARG A 309 -3.32 12.10 2.26
CA ARG A 309 -3.24 12.31 0.80
C ARG A 309 -4.54 12.92 0.25
N SER A 310 -5.70 12.38 0.65
CA SER A 310 -6.99 12.85 0.13
C SER A 310 -7.34 14.26 0.63
N LEU A 311 -7.05 14.58 1.91
CA LEU A 311 -7.24 15.92 2.47
C LEU A 311 -6.32 16.94 1.81
N TRP A 312 -5.08 16.53 1.53
CA TRP A 312 -4.12 17.33 0.75
C TRP A 312 -4.69 17.68 -0.63
N ARG A 313 -5.08 16.66 -1.41
CA ARG A 313 -5.67 16.84 -2.75
C ARG A 313 -6.92 17.72 -2.72
N ALA A 314 -7.80 17.50 -1.75
CA ALA A 314 -9.01 18.30 -1.58
C ALA A 314 -8.72 19.78 -1.27
N ARG A 315 -7.73 20.06 -0.42
CA ARG A 315 -7.29 21.42 -0.09
C ARG A 315 -6.78 22.13 -1.34
N ALA A 316 -5.87 21.47 -2.06
CA ALA A 316 -5.27 21.97 -3.29
C ALA A 316 -6.33 22.30 -4.34
N ALA A 317 -7.26 21.38 -4.59
CA ALA A 317 -8.34 21.55 -5.55
C ALA A 317 -9.29 22.70 -5.16
N CYS A 318 -9.63 22.86 -3.88
CA CYS A 318 -10.44 23.98 -3.40
C CYS A 318 -9.74 25.34 -3.56
N ARG A 319 -8.43 25.40 -3.30
CA ARG A 319 -7.63 26.62 -3.54
C ARG A 319 -7.57 26.99 -5.02
N LEU A 320 -7.30 26.03 -5.89
CA LEU A 320 -7.28 26.25 -7.35
C LEU A 320 -8.62 26.76 -7.88
N ALA A 321 -9.73 26.18 -7.38
CA ALA A 321 -11.06 26.55 -7.80
C ALA A 321 -11.56 27.88 -7.22
N GLY A 322 -10.86 28.47 -6.25
CA GLY A 322 -11.30 29.67 -5.52
C GLY A 322 -12.59 29.48 -4.71
N ARG A 323 -12.98 28.22 -4.43
CA ARG A 323 -14.23 27.87 -3.71
C ARG A 323 -14.09 26.53 -3.01
N GLY A 324 -14.94 26.29 -2.00
CA GLY A 324 -14.99 25.00 -1.28
C GLY A 324 -14.07 24.90 -0.06
N LEU A 325 -13.24 25.91 0.23
CA LEU A 325 -12.32 25.91 1.37
C LEU A 325 -13.02 25.79 2.74
N GLY A 326 -14.18 26.41 2.94
CA GLY A 326 -14.94 26.23 4.18
C GLY A 326 -15.42 24.79 4.39
N ARG A 327 -15.78 24.08 3.30
CA ARG A 327 -16.15 22.65 3.36
C ARG A 327 -14.94 21.77 3.63
N TRP A 328 -13.79 22.13 3.04
CA TRP A 328 -12.53 21.47 3.32
C TRP A 328 -12.12 21.64 4.79
N GLN A 329 -12.20 22.86 5.34
CA GLN A 329 -11.83 23.13 6.74
C GLN A 329 -12.65 22.27 7.70
N ASN A 330 -13.97 22.19 7.50
CA ASN A 330 -14.83 21.33 8.30
C ASN A 330 -14.39 19.85 8.21
N LEU A 331 -14.02 19.34 7.03
CA LEU A 331 -13.48 17.99 6.89
C LEU A 331 -12.13 17.82 7.58
N PHE A 332 -11.26 18.82 7.51
CA PHE A 332 -9.95 18.82 8.19
C PHE A 332 -10.11 18.77 9.71
N ASP A 333 -11.00 19.60 10.27
CA ASP A 333 -11.29 19.63 11.71
C ASP A 333 -11.86 18.28 12.17
N GLN A 334 -12.77 17.71 11.39
CA GLN A 334 -13.28 16.37 11.66
C GLN A 334 -12.17 15.31 11.57
N ALA A 335 -11.25 15.43 10.61
CA ALA A 335 -10.18 14.45 10.41
C ALA A 335 -9.07 14.52 11.45
N ALA A 336 -9.01 15.61 12.23
CA ALA A 336 -7.89 15.88 13.13
C ALA A 336 -7.52 14.73 14.08
N PRO A 337 -8.46 13.96 14.66
CA PRO A 337 -8.14 12.82 15.52
C PRO A 337 -7.31 11.72 14.84
N TRP A 338 -7.34 11.59 13.51
CA TRP A 338 -6.66 10.51 12.79
C TRP A 338 -5.33 10.93 12.15
N LEU A 339 -4.86 12.15 12.43
CA LEU A 339 -3.64 12.72 11.87
C LEU A 339 -2.62 13.01 12.97
N LYS A 340 -1.32 12.89 12.65
CA LYS A 340 -0.27 13.23 13.63
C LYS A 340 -0.21 14.75 13.83
N PRO A 341 0.27 15.26 14.97
CA PRO A 341 0.45 16.70 15.19
C PRO A 341 1.27 17.39 14.09
N ARG A 342 2.29 16.71 13.56
CA ARG A 342 3.06 17.19 12.40
C ARG A 342 2.23 17.26 11.13
N ASP A 343 1.38 16.27 10.87
CA ASP A 343 0.51 16.24 9.69
C ASP A 343 -0.54 17.36 9.76
N LEU A 344 -1.07 17.63 10.96
CA LEU A 344 -1.98 18.75 11.22
C LEU A 344 -1.30 20.09 11.00
N ALA A 345 -0.10 20.28 11.57
CA ALA A 345 0.68 21.49 11.37
C ALA A 345 0.99 21.70 9.88
N ASN A 346 1.42 20.64 9.18
CA ASN A 346 1.70 20.67 7.75
C ASN A 346 0.47 21.03 6.90
N LEU A 347 -0.70 20.46 7.22
CA LEU A 347 -1.97 20.78 6.57
C LEU A 347 -2.49 22.18 6.92
N ALA A 348 -2.07 22.77 8.03
CA ALA A 348 -2.49 24.10 8.48
C ALA A 348 -1.55 25.22 8.00
N GLN A 349 -0.24 24.99 7.97
CA GLN A 349 0.82 26.00 7.78
C GLN A 349 1.13 26.30 6.30
N ASP A 350 0.38 25.75 5.35
CA ASP A 350 0.63 25.89 3.91
C ASP A 350 1.99 25.36 3.43
N SER A 351 2.84 24.86 4.32
CA SER A 351 4.11 24.26 3.96
C SER A 351 3.88 22.83 3.47
N LEU A 352 3.86 22.63 2.15
CA LEU A 352 4.38 21.45 1.42
C LEU A 352 3.99 21.52 -0.06
N GLY A 353 4.87 21.00 -0.91
CA GLY A 353 4.77 21.04 -2.37
C GLY A 353 3.49 20.38 -2.89
N LEU A 354 2.66 21.15 -3.59
CA LEU A 354 1.43 20.63 -4.16
C LEU A 354 1.77 19.83 -5.42
N SER A 355 1.63 18.50 -5.36
CA SER A 355 1.11 17.81 -6.54
C SER A 355 -0.33 18.29 -6.74
N LEU A 356 -0.61 18.98 -7.86
CA LEU A 356 -1.98 19.37 -8.26
C LEU A 356 -2.67 18.28 -9.09
N GLU A 357 -2.16 17.05 -9.01
CA GLU A 357 -2.87 15.86 -9.44
C GLU A 357 -4.03 15.61 -8.47
N GLY A 358 -5.15 16.25 -8.77
CA GLY A 358 -6.39 15.98 -8.06
C GLY A 358 -7.61 16.18 -8.96
N PRO A 359 -8.65 15.36 -8.75
CA PRO A 359 -9.91 15.53 -9.45
C PRO A 359 -10.56 16.89 -9.12
N PRO A 360 -11.60 17.32 -9.87
CA PRO A 360 -12.29 18.58 -9.61
C PRO A 360 -12.63 18.75 -8.12
N TRP A 361 -12.53 19.97 -7.58
CA TRP A 361 -12.63 20.23 -6.14
C TRP A 361 -13.82 19.53 -5.42
N ALA A 362 -14.97 19.43 -6.09
CA ALA A 362 -16.14 18.74 -5.55
C ALA A 362 -15.94 17.22 -5.43
N GLN A 363 -15.24 16.61 -6.38
CA GLN A 363 -14.84 15.20 -6.34
C GLN A 363 -13.72 14.98 -5.31
N ALA A 364 -12.71 15.83 -5.27
CA ALA A 364 -11.63 15.72 -4.28
C ALA A 364 -12.18 15.80 -2.83
N LEU A 365 -13.17 16.68 -2.57
CA LEU A 365 -13.87 16.71 -1.29
C LEU A 365 -14.67 15.43 -1.00
N ARG A 366 -15.30 14.81 -2.02
CA ARG A 366 -15.99 13.51 -1.85
C ARG A 366 -15.01 12.41 -1.52
N GLU A 367 -13.84 12.39 -2.16
CA GLU A 367 -12.79 11.40 -1.90
C GLU A 367 -12.17 11.56 -0.52
N ALA A 368 -11.90 12.80 -0.09
CA ALA A 368 -11.46 13.09 1.28
C ALA A 368 -12.50 12.65 2.32
N ARG A 369 -13.79 12.91 2.07
CA ARG A 369 -14.88 12.42 2.92
C ARG A 369 -14.93 10.89 2.94
N ALA A 370 -14.82 10.24 1.78
CA ALA A 370 -14.80 8.78 1.70
C ALA A 370 -13.58 8.20 2.45
N ALA A 371 -12.42 8.86 2.40
CA ALA A 371 -11.24 8.46 3.17
C ALA A 371 -11.47 8.60 4.68
N LEU A 372 -12.11 9.67 5.13
CA LEU A 372 -12.48 9.87 6.54
C LEU A 372 -13.48 8.80 7.01
N GLU A 373 -14.50 8.52 6.22
CA GLU A 373 -15.46 7.44 6.52
C GLU A 373 -14.79 6.07 6.54
N ARG A 374 -13.79 5.82 5.68
CA ARG A 374 -12.96 4.60 5.77
C ARG A 374 -12.19 4.54 7.09
N CYS A 375 -11.58 5.62 7.57
CA CYS A 375 -10.92 5.65 8.89
C CYS A 375 -11.90 5.33 10.03
N ARG A 376 -13.09 5.93 10.02
CA ARG A 376 -14.15 5.66 11.01
C ARG A 376 -14.61 4.21 10.97
N ALA A 377 -14.82 3.66 9.77
CA ALA A 377 -15.19 2.27 9.60
C ALA A 377 -14.10 1.30 10.09
N LEU A 378 -12.83 1.60 9.81
CA LEU A 378 -11.68 0.83 10.28
C LEU A 378 -11.57 0.82 11.82
N GLU A 379 -11.81 1.96 12.45
CA GLU A 379 -11.84 2.08 13.92
C GLU A 379 -13.02 1.29 14.50
N SER A 380 -14.23 1.47 13.95
CA SER A 380 -15.42 0.74 14.39
C SER A 380 -15.25 -0.78 14.27
N ARG A 381 -14.72 -1.25 13.13
CA ARG A 381 -14.36 -2.65 12.90
C ARG A 381 -13.29 -3.11 13.89
N GLY A 382 -12.26 -2.30 14.14
CA GLY A 382 -11.21 -2.60 15.12
C GLY A 382 -11.77 -2.76 16.54
N ARG A 383 -12.68 -1.89 16.97
CA ARG A 383 -13.38 -2.03 18.27
C ARG A 383 -14.20 -3.30 18.33
N GLY A 384 -14.94 -3.61 17.26
CA GLY A 384 -15.71 -4.84 17.14
C GLY A 384 -14.84 -6.09 17.25
N ALA A 385 -13.70 -6.10 16.56
CA ALA A 385 -12.72 -7.17 16.60
C ALA A 385 -12.18 -7.35 18.02
N LEU A 386 -11.62 -6.31 18.63
CA LEU A 386 -11.03 -6.36 19.97
C LEU A 386 -12.02 -6.83 21.04
N ARG A 387 -13.28 -6.37 20.98
CA ARG A 387 -14.35 -6.83 21.89
C ARG A 387 -14.63 -8.32 21.73
N LEU A 388 -14.71 -8.78 20.47
CA LEU A 388 -14.95 -10.19 20.19
C LEU A 388 -13.79 -11.06 20.67
N PHE A 389 -12.54 -10.71 20.33
CA PHE A 389 -11.36 -11.46 20.74
C PHE A 389 -11.16 -11.49 22.25
N TYR A 390 -11.30 -10.35 22.93
CA TYR A 390 -11.21 -10.29 24.39
C TYR A 390 -12.27 -11.16 25.04
N GLY A 391 -13.52 -11.04 24.59
CA GLY A 391 -14.63 -11.80 25.13
C GLY A 391 -14.47 -13.31 24.93
N LEU A 392 -14.02 -13.73 23.75
CA LEU A 392 -13.73 -15.14 23.46
C LEU A 392 -12.56 -15.67 24.27
N ALA A 393 -11.51 -14.87 24.47
CA ALA A 393 -10.37 -15.27 25.30
C ALA A 393 -10.74 -15.36 26.79
N ALA A 394 -11.60 -14.46 27.26
CA ALA A 394 -12.05 -14.42 28.66
C ALA A 394 -12.97 -15.59 29.05
N GLN A 395 -13.86 -16.01 28.12
CA GLN A 395 -14.80 -17.10 28.37
C GLN A 395 -14.26 -18.46 27.90
N GLY A 396 -13.31 -18.45 26.96
CA GLY A 396 -12.74 -19.65 26.38
C GLY A 396 -11.96 -20.50 27.37
N ARG A 397 -11.95 -21.81 27.12
CA ARG A 397 -11.22 -22.80 27.92
C ARG A 397 -10.28 -23.57 27.03
N ALA A 398 -9.11 -23.91 27.57
CA ALA A 398 -8.16 -24.74 26.86
C ALA A 398 -8.71 -26.17 26.61
N PRO A 399 -8.29 -26.83 25.52
CA PRO A 399 -7.50 -26.26 24.43
C PRO A 399 -8.36 -25.42 23.48
N LEU A 400 -7.98 -24.15 23.28
CA LEU A 400 -8.66 -23.24 22.35
C LEU A 400 -7.63 -22.32 21.70
N VAL A 401 -7.64 -22.31 20.37
CA VAL A 401 -6.81 -21.43 19.56
C VAL A 401 -7.69 -20.40 18.86
N LEU A 402 -7.37 -19.13 19.01
CA LEU A 402 -8.03 -18.01 18.35
C LEU A 402 -7.10 -17.47 17.25
N PRO A 403 -7.21 -17.97 15.99
CA PRO A 403 -6.42 -17.43 14.88
C PRO A 403 -6.85 -16.01 14.54
N TRP A 404 -5.89 -15.12 14.36
CA TRP A 404 -6.13 -13.73 13.99
C TRP A 404 -5.07 -13.23 13.01
N ALA A 405 -5.49 -13.04 11.76
CA ALA A 405 -4.66 -12.45 10.72
C ALA A 405 -4.84 -10.91 10.73
N ASP A 406 -4.07 -10.20 11.55
CA ASP A 406 -4.02 -8.72 11.52
C ASP A 406 -2.63 -8.22 11.13
N LYS A 407 -2.54 -7.15 10.33
CA LYS A 407 -1.24 -6.60 9.87
C LYS A 407 -0.33 -6.14 11.03
N PHE A 408 -0.87 -5.89 12.22
CA PHE A 408 -0.06 -5.32 13.30
C PHE A 408 0.78 -6.35 14.05
N ALA A 409 0.54 -7.64 13.80
CA ALA A 409 1.46 -8.72 14.08
C ALA A 409 2.61 -8.80 13.04
N ALA A 410 2.53 -8.00 11.96
CA ALA A 410 3.10 -8.34 10.65
C ALA A 410 4.05 -7.31 10.01
N SER A 411 4.48 -6.27 10.72
CA SER A 411 5.52 -5.39 10.19
C SER A 411 6.39 -4.88 11.32
N THR A 412 7.45 -5.62 11.56
CA THR A 412 8.46 -5.33 12.57
C THR A 412 9.38 -4.18 12.16
N ALA A 413 9.19 -3.58 10.99
CA ALA A 413 10.06 -2.57 10.39
C ALA A 413 9.57 -1.12 10.56
N LYS A 414 8.33 -0.88 11.03
CA LYS A 414 7.75 0.48 11.09
C LYS A 414 7.32 0.81 12.54
N GLY A 415 7.97 1.79 13.15
CA GLY A 415 7.92 2.08 14.61
C GLY A 415 6.56 2.29 15.29
N GLY A 416 5.45 2.39 14.55
CA GLY A 416 4.10 2.45 15.12
C GLY A 416 3.45 1.08 15.39
N ASP A 417 3.87 0.03 14.69
CA ASP A 417 3.20 -1.28 14.70
C ASP A 417 3.45 -2.03 16.02
N HIS A 418 4.59 -1.79 16.66
CA HIS A 418 4.92 -2.39 17.95
C HIS A 418 4.12 -1.84 19.13
N LEU A 419 3.74 -0.55 19.12
CA LEU A 419 2.94 0.02 20.20
C LEU A 419 1.57 -0.64 20.28
N TYR A 420 0.98 -0.97 19.13
CA TYR A 420 -0.27 -1.73 19.09
C TYR A 420 -0.10 -3.13 19.69
N LEU A 421 0.91 -3.89 19.25
CA LEU A 421 1.16 -5.25 19.75
C LEU A 421 1.34 -5.24 21.28
N VAL A 422 2.13 -4.31 21.80
CA VAL A 422 2.39 -4.18 23.24
C VAL A 422 1.12 -3.84 24.02
N HIS A 423 0.32 -2.90 23.53
CA HIS A 423 -0.96 -2.57 24.15
C HIS A 423 -1.98 -3.72 24.05
N LEU A 424 -1.93 -4.52 22.99
CA LEU A 424 -2.77 -5.70 22.84
C LEU A 424 -2.36 -6.78 23.86
N VAL A 425 -1.07 -7.07 23.99
CA VAL A 425 -0.55 -8.00 24.99
C VAL A 425 -0.95 -7.53 26.39
N ALA A 426 -0.78 -6.23 26.70
CA ALA A 426 -1.18 -5.66 27.99
C ALA A 426 -2.68 -5.76 28.27
N LEU A 427 -3.53 -5.58 27.25
CA LEU A 427 -4.97 -5.76 27.38
C LEU A 427 -5.32 -7.22 27.70
N MET A 428 -4.70 -8.17 26.99
CA MET A 428 -4.97 -9.60 27.16
C MET A 428 -4.40 -10.16 28.47
N ALA A 429 -3.27 -9.63 28.93
CA ALA A 429 -2.64 -10.00 30.20
C ALA A 429 -3.52 -9.76 31.44
N ARG A 430 -4.59 -8.95 31.32
CA ARG A 430 -5.54 -8.68 32.41
C ARG A 430 -6.60 -9.77 32.60
N LEU A 431 -6.66 -10.75 31.70
CA LEU A 431 -7.58 -11.88 31.83
C LEU A 431 -7.02 -12.90 32.81
N GLU A 432 -7.91 -13.64 33.47
CA GLU A 432 -7.57 -14.75 34.34
C GLU A 432 -8.34 -16.01 33.91
N PRO A 433 -7.66 -17.05 33.40
CA PRO A 433 -6.23 -17.10 33.07
C PRO A 433 -5.89 -16.22 31.85
N ALA A 434 -4.71 -15.58 31.87
CA ALA A 434 -4.27 -14.74 30.75
C ALA A 434 -4.00 -15.63 29.52
N PRO A 435 -4.53 -15.33 28.32
CA PRO A 435 -4.18 -16.10 27.14
C PRO A 435 -2.72 -15.89 26.74
N LEU A 436 -2.14 -16.85 26.02
CA LEU A 436 -0.82 -16.70 25.40
C LEU A 436 -0.99 -16.14 23.99
N LEU A 437 -0.27 -15.06 23.66
CA LEU A 437 -0.17 -14.60 22.28
C LEU A 437 1.02 -15.29 21.61
N LEU A 438 0.75 -16.14 20.62
CA LEU A 438 1.77 -16.79 19.82
C LEU A 438 1.90 -16.07 18.49
N LEU A 439 3.00 -15.33 18.31
CA LEU A 439 3.32 -14.63 17.08
C LEU A 439 4.25 -15.47 16.21
N ILE A 440 3.85 -15.75 14.98
CA ILE A 440 4.70 -16.42 13.99
C ILE A 440 5.13 -15.41 12.93
N ASP A 441 6.43 -15.13 12.88
CA ASP A 441 7.09 -14.28 11.88
C ASP A 441 7.90 -15.15 10.91
N GLN A 442 7.51 -15.16 9.64
CA GLN A 442 8.18 -15.92 8.57
C GLN A 442 8.92 -15.00 7.57
N THR A 443 9.22 -13.76 7.95
CA THR A 443 9.99 -12.87 7.06
C THR A 443 11.42 -13.36 6.89
N ILE A 444 11.92 -13.30 5.66
CA ILE A 444 13.29 -13.74 5.33
C ILE A 444 14.35 -12.69 5.51
N HIS A 445 14.00 -11.40 5.58
CA HIS A 445 15.00 -10.32 5.59
C HIS A 445 16.08 -10.56 6.67
N PRO A 446 17.32 -10.87 6.24
CA PRO A 446 18.45 -10.92 7.15
C PRO A 446 18.84 -9.46 7.42
N GLY A 447 18.77 -9.01 8.66
CA GLY A 447 19.53 -7.80 8.99
C GLY A 447 19.03 -6.88 10.09
N PHE A 448 17.82 -7.00 10.65
CA PHE A 448 17.48 -6.13 11.79
C PHE A 448 16.72 -6.84 12.92
N PRO A 449 17.25 -6.83 14.16
CA PRO A 449 16.55 -7.25 15.37
C PRO A 449 15.48 -6.21 15.78
N SER A 450 14.78 -5.60 14.83
CA SER A 450 13.87 -4.48 15.09
C SER A 450 12.71 -4.90 15.99
N LEU A 451 12.15 -6.11 15.82
CA LEU A 451 11.16 -6.61 16.77
C LEU A 451 11.78 -6.90 18.13
N THR A 452 12.92 -7.60 18.21
CA THR A 452 13.58 -7.91 19.48
C THR A 452 13.91 -6.64 20.28
N GLN A 453 14.51 -5.64 19.63
CA GLN A 453 14.83 -4.34 20.26
C GLN A 453 13.57 -3.59 20.69
N VAL A 454 12.51 -3.62 19.89
CA VAL A 454 11.28 -2.92 20.25
C VAL A 454 10.49 -3.67 21.34
N LEU A 455 10.48 -5.01 21.34
CA LEU A 455 9.93 -5.82 22.42
C LEU A 455 10.70 -5.56 23.72
N ALA A 456 12.04 -5.48 23.67
CA ALA A 456 12.86 -5.12 24.82
C ALA A 456 12.52 -3.71 25.33
N GLY A 457 12.47 -2.71 24.44
CA GLY A 457 12.07 -1.35 24.81
C GLY A 457 10.64 -1.25 25.35
N ALA A 458 9.74 -2.12 24.90
CA ALA A 458 8.39 -2.21 25.42
C ALA A 458 8.32 -2.82 26.82
N MET A 459 9.11 -3.86 27.09
CA MET A 459 9.22 -4.46 28.43
C MET A 459 9.76 -3.45 29.44
N THR A 460 10.72 -2.60 29.04
CA THR A 460 11.20 -1.48 29.90
C THR A 460 10.06 -0.50 30.25
N ARG A 461 9.15 -0.23 29.31
CA ARG A 461 8.01 0.68 29.52
C ARG A 461 6.82 0.02 30.24
N HIS A 462 6.78 -1.30 30.26
CA HIS A 462 5.72 -2.10 30.85
C HIS A 462 6.32 -3.27 31.65
N PRO A 463 6.85 -3.03 32.87
CA PRO A 463 7.66 -4.00 33.61
C PRO A 463 6.92 -5.29 34.02
N GLY A 464 5.58 -5.33 33.91
CA GLY A 464 4.78 -6.54 34.13
C GLY A 464 4.60 -7.43 32.89
N LEU A 465 5.05 -6.99 31.71
CA LEU A 465 4.95 -7.79 30.48
C LEU A 465 6.14 -8.71 30.31
N VAL A 466 5.85 -9.98 30.05
CA VAL A 466 6.85 -11.01 29.75
C VAL A 466 6.71 -11.42 28.29
N LEU A 467 7.68 -11.01 27.47
CA LEU A 467 7.73 -11.29 26.04
C LEU A 467 8.97 -12.16 25.78
N ARG A 468 8.80 -13.29 25.07
CA ARG A 468 9.87 -14.25 24.81
C ARG A 468 10.02 -14.47 23.31
N GLY A 469 11.27 -14.66 22.86
CA GLY A 469 11.59 -15.06 21.49
C GLY A 469 11.94 -16.54 21.41
N VAL A 470 11.75 -17.14 20.24
CA VAL A 470 12.23 -18.48 19.86
C VAL A 470 12.92 -18.39 18.50
N GLY A 471 13.99 -19.16 18.29
CA GLY A 471 14.78 -19.15 17.06
C GLY A 471 15.49 -17.81 16.87
N SER A 472 15.35 -17.19 15.70
CA SER A 472 16.07 -15.95 15.40
C SER A 472 15.74 -14.79 16.36
N PHE A 473 14.57 -14.77 16.99
CA PHE A 473 14.24 -13.76 18.01
C PHE A 473 14.97 -13.96 19.33
N ALA A 474 15.42 -15.18 19.62
CA ALA A 474 16.27 -15.51 20.76
C ALA A 474 17.78 -15.44 20.42
N GLY A 475 18.14 -15.17 19.16
CA GLY A 475 19.52 -15.31 18.69
C GLY A 475 19.97 -16.77 18.57
N GLU A 476 19.02 -17.70 18.46
CA GLU A 476 19.25 -19.15 18.43
C GLU A 476 18.95 -19.71 17.02
N PRO A 477 19.54 -20.86 16.64
CA PRO A 477 19.15 -21.58 15.44
C PRO A 477 17.69 -22.06 15.54
N GLU A 478 17.09 -22.38 14.39
CA GLU A 478 15.72 -22.91 14.37
C GLU A 478 15.65 -24.25 15.14
N PRO A 479 14.73 -24.37 16.12
CA PRO A 479 14.61 -25.60 16.89
C PRO A 479 13.94 -26.69 16.06
N ARG A 480 14.47 -27.92 16.13
CA ARG A 480 13.92 -29.10 15.43
C ARG A 480 12.47 -29.42 15.82
N ASP A 481 12.10 -29.14 17.06
CA ASP A 481 10.73 -29.25 17.57
C ASP A 481 10.25 -27.85 18.01
N LEU A 482 9.48 -27.21 17.13
CA LEU A 482 8.92 -25.88 17.36
C LEU A 482 7.99 -25.87 18.58
N ALA A 483 7.16 -26.91 18.76
CA ALA A 483 6.22 -26.97 19.87
C ALA A 483 6.95 -27.06 21.20
N ALA A 484 7.94 -27.96 21.31
CA ALA A 484 8.74 -28.08 22.52
C ALA A 484 9.51 -26.79 22.83
N ALA A 485 10.00 -26.08 21.82
CA ALA A 485 10.68 -24.79 22.03
C ALA A 485 9.72 -23.70 22.53
N VAL A 486 8.53 -23.60 21.95
CA VAL A 486 7.49 -22.66 22.42
C VAL A 486 7.04 -23.01 23.84
N LEU A 487 6.82 -24.29 24.13
CA LEU A 487 6.46 -24.78 25.47
C LEU A 487 7.52 -24.47 26.52
N ARG A 488 8.82 -24.51 26.18
CA ARG A 488 9.89 -24.07 27.09
C ARG A 488 9.89 -22.56 27.32
N ALA A 489 9.53 -21.77 26.31
CA ALA A 489 9.52 -20.31 26.38
C ALA A 489 8.24 -19.74 27.02
N ALA A 490 7.13 -20.48 26.98
CA ALA A 490 5.80 -19.99 27.37
C ALA A 490 5.50 -19.84 28.87
N PRO A 491 6.18 -20.51 29.84
CA PRO A 491 5.90 -20.35 31.26
C PRO A 491 6.06 -18.89 31.69
N GLY A 492 4.99 -18.31 32.25
CA GLY A 492 4.93 -16.90 32.64
C GLY A 492 4.94 -15.88 31.48
N ALA A 493 5.02 -16.33 30.22
CA ALA A 493 5.01 -15.45 29.06
C ALA A 493 3.58 -15.00 28.71
N HIS A 494 3.48 -13.75 28.29
CA HIS A 494 2.27 -13.16 27.70
C HIS A 494 2.32 -13.20 26.17
N LEU A 495 3.54 -13.15 25.61
CA LEU A 495 3.80 -13.29 24.19
C LEU A 495 5.00 -14.20 23.98
N VAL A 496 4.87 -15.15 23.06
CA VAL A 496 6.00 -15.87 22.47
C VAL A 496 6.05 -15.53 20.98
N ALA A 497 7.17 -14.95 20.54
CA ALA A 497 7.44 -14.67 19.14
C ALA A 497 8.36 -15.74 18.57
N LEU A 498 7.89 -16.44 17.54
CA LEU A 498 8.62 -17.46 16.80
C LEU A 498 9.04 -16.90 15.44
N ARG A 499 10.33 -17.02 15.11
CA ARG A 499 10.84 -16.88 13.75
C ARG A 499 11.66 -18.11 13.38
N PRO A 500 11.22 -18.90 12.39
CA PRO A 500 12.08 -19.91 11.76
C PRO A 500 13.35 -19.23 11.23
N ALA A 501 14.51 -19.86 11.35
CA ALA A 501 15.73 -19.25 10.83
C ALA A 501 15.61 -19.18 9.30
N PRO A 502 16.07 -18.10 8.65
CA PRO A 502 16.13 -18.11 7.18
C PRO A 502 16.97 -19.32 6.77
N GLY A 503 16.39 -20.19 5.94
CA GLY A 503 17.09 -21.38 5.46
C GLY A 503 18.38 -20.98 4.73
N GLY A 504 19.38 -21.87 4.72
CA GLY A 504 20.67 -21.63 4.07
C GLY A 504 20.66 -21.70 2.54
N HIS A 505 19.49 -21.69 1.89
CA HIS A 505 19.36 -21.93 0.45
C HIS A 505 19.01 -20.66 -0.31
N PRO A 506 19.50 -20.50 -1.56
CA PRO A 506 18.94 -19.50 -2.47
C PRO A 506 17.51 -19.93 -2.84
N GLU A 507 16.53 -19.18 -2.35
CA GLU A 507 15.11 -19.45 -2.59
C GLU A 507 14.66 -18.85 -3.92
N ALA A 508 13.71 -19.50 -4.60
CA ALA A 508 13.13 -18.93 -5.81
C ALA A 508 12.19 -17.77 -5.45
N SER A 509 12.14 -16.71 -6.25
CA SER A 509 11.02 -15.77 -6.18
C SER A 509 9.76 -16.44 -6.73
N LEU A 510 8.61 -16.32 -6.06
CA LEU A 510 7.35 -16.84 -6.60
C LEU A 510 7.07 -16.29 -8.01
N ALA A 511 7.38 -15.02 -8.25
CA ALA A 511 7.22 -14.40 -9.56
C ALA A 511 8.13 -15.05 -10.61
N ALA A 512 9.41 -15.29 -10.28
CA ALA A 512 10.36 -15.93 -11.18
C ALA A 512 9.99 -17.40 -11.45
N HIS A 513 9.62 -18.15 -10.40
CA HIS A 513 9.18 -19.54 -10.51
C HIS A 513 7.90 -19.68 -11.35
N ALA A 514 6.93 -18.76 -11.19
CA ALA A 514 5.72 -18.74 -12.01
C ALA A 514 5.99 -18.41 -13.49
N GLN A 515 7.14 -17.79 -13.80
CA GLN A 515 7.61 -17.54 -15.17
C GLN A 515 8.42 -18.70 -15.75
N GLY A 516 8.58 -19.80 -15.01
CA GLY A 516 9.44 -20.91 -15.40
C GLY A 516 10.94 -20.59 -15.31
N ARG A 517 11.31 -19.55 -14.56
CA ARG A 517 12.69 -19.24 -14.16
C ARG A 517 12.95 -19.84 -12.77
N GLU A 518 14.20 -20.09 -12.41
CA GLU A 518 14.58 -20.61 -11.08
C GLU A 518 13.90 -21.95 -10.70
N LEU A 519 13.55 -22.79 -11.70
CA LEU A 519 12.88 -24.09 -11.47
C LEU A 519 13.78 -25.12 -10.77
N ASP A 520 15.08 -24.87 -10.74
CA ASP A 520 16.09 -25.63 -10.01
C ASP A 520 16.09 -25.31 -8.50
N ARG A 521 15.43 -24.22 -8.09
CA ARG A 521 15.32 -23.79 -6.70
C ARG A 521 13.93 -24.12 -6.14
N PRO A 522 13.82 -24.63 -4.91
CA PRO A 522 12.53 -24.94 -4.32
C PRO A 522 11.75 -23.65 -4.00
N LEU A 523 10.42 -23.74 -4.10
CA LEU A 523 9.53 -22.78 -3.44
C LEU A 523 9.55 -23.04 -1.93
N THR A 524 9.75 -21.98 -1.16
CA THR A 524 9.74 -21.99 0.31
C THR A 524 8.82 -20.87 0.81
N PRO A 525 8.57 -20.77 2.14
CA PRO A 525 7.74 -19.70 2.70
C PRO A 525 8.19 -18.31 2.27
N ALA A 526 9.50 -18.16 2.14
CA ALA A 526 10.20 -16.97 1.71
C ALA A 526 9.95 -16.54 0.27
N SER A 527 9.65 -17.48 -0.62
CA SER A 527 9.40 -17.20 -2.03
C SER A 527 8.26 -16.20 -2.24
N ARG A 528 7.43 -16.01 -1.21
CA ARG A 528 6.30 -15.08 -1.18
C ARG A 528 6.72 -13.65 -0.76
N ASP A 529 7.96 -13.42 -0.37
CA ASP A 529 8.45 -12.09 0.01
C ASP A 529 8.40 -11.11 -1.17
N GLY A 530 8.05 -9.85 -0.89
CA GLY A 530 7.83 -8.84 -1.93
C GLY A 530 6.60 -9.04 -2.82
N ALA A 531 5.87 -10.16 -2.70
CA ALA A 531 4.77 -10.53 -3.59
C ALA A 531 3.43 -9.83 -3.25
N SER A 532 3.41 -8.50 -3.25
CA SER A 532 2.24 -7.69 -2.83
C SER A 532 0.92 -8.02 -3.53
N GLN A 533 0.98 -8.54 -4.75
CA GLN A 533 -0.15 -9.07 -5.53
C GLN A 533 -0.92 -10.18 -4.80
N LEU A 534 -0.30 -10.92 -3.88
CA LEU A 534 -0.98 -11.96 -3.08
C LEU A 534 -1.94 -11.38 -2.03
N LEU A 535 -1.95 -10.05 -1.83
CA LEU A 535 -2.91 -9.38 -0.98
C LEU A 535 -4.15 -8.89 -1.76
N ALA A 536 -4.11 -8.93 -3.08
CA ALA A 536 -5.17 -8.41 -3.94
C ALA A 536 -6.53 -9.07 -3.68
N GLY A 537 -7.57 -8.25 -3.55
CA GLY A 537 -8.93 -8.72 -3.25
C GLY A 537 -9.15 -9.28 -1.84
N THR A 538 -8.15 -9.22 -0.96
CA THR A 538 -8.31 -9.57 0.45
C THR A 538 -8.56 -8.33 1.31
N ALA A 539 -9.01 -8.51 2.55
CA ALA A 539 -9.10 -7.41 3.52
C ALA A 539 -7.72 -6.73 3.79
N LEU A 540 -6.64 -7.41 3.41
CA LEU A 540 -5.26 -6.97 3.51
C LEU A 540 -4.79 -6.20 2.26
N ALA A 541 -5.62 -5.99 1.23
CA ALA A 541 -5.22 -5.29 0.00
C ALA A 541 -4.78 -3.84 0.26
N GLY A 542 -5.49 -3.09 1.11
CA GLY A 542 -5.14 -1.70 1.46
C GLY A 542 -3.80 -1.53 2.19
N LEU A 543 -3.07 -2.63 2.37
CA LEU A 543 -1.78 -2.71 3.04
C LEU A 543 -0.60 -2.72 2.07
N ALA A 544 -0.83 -3.07 0.81
CA ALA A 544 0.10 -2.86 -0.27
C ALA A 544 -0.10 -1.41 -0.77
N ASP A 545 0.96 -0.61 -0.76
CA ASP A 545 0.96 0.61 -1.58
C ASP A 545 1.08 0.11 -3.03
N PHE A 546 -0.05 -0.20 -3.66
CA PHE A 546 -0.12 -0.52 -5.09
C PHE A 546 0.21 0.69 -5.99
N GLU A 547 0.74 1.77 -5.41
CA GLU A 547 1.18 2.97 -6.13
C GLU A 547 2.59 2.82 -6.73
N ALA A 548 3.27 1.68 -6.54
CA ALA A 548 4.48 1.38 -7.30
C ALA A 548 4.12 1.23 -8.80
N PRO A 549 4.79 1.97 -9.70
CA PRO A 549 4.50 1.91 -11.12
C PRO A 549 4.84 0.51 -11.61
N TRP A 550 3.82 -0.18 -12.14
CA TRP A 550 3.90 -1.43 -12.89
C TRP A 550 5.23 -1.58 -13.63
N GLY A 551 6.21 -2.21 -12.98
CA GLY A 551 7.42 -2.65 -13.66
C GLY A 551 6.98 -3.66 -14.71
N ARG A 552 7.59 -3.65 -15.90
CA ARG A 552 7.34 -4.67 -16.93
C ARG A 552 7.52 -6.11 -16.41
N ASP A 553 8.18 -6.26 -15.26
CA ASP A 553 8.57 -7.50 -14.63
C ASP A 553 7.75 -7.87 -13.37
N GLU A 554 6.84 -7.02 -12.89
CA GLU A 554 5.98 -7.36 -11.74
C GLU A 554 4.70 -8.08 -12.19
N PRO A 555 4.31 -9.18 -11.53
CA PRO A 555 3.06 -9.88 -11.86
C PRO A 555 1.83 -9.04 -11.47
N PRO A 556 0.73 -9.10 -12.25
CA PRO A 556 -0.51 -8.42 -11.96
C PRO A 556 -1.15 -8.97 -10.68
N ASP A 557 -2.02 -8.14 -10.11
CA ASP A 557 -2.79 -8.41 -8.90
C ASP A 557 -4.05 -9.28 -9.17
N TRP A 558 -4.15 -9.89 -10.35
CA TRP A 558 -5.27 -10.71 -10.79
C TRP A 558 -4.80 -11.98 -11.53
N LEU A 559 -5.67 -12.98 -11.58
CA LEU A 559 -5.57 -14.15 -12.44
C LEU A 559 -6.80 -14.25 -13.35
N LEU A 560 -6.69 -14.99 -14.45
CA LEU A 560 -7.83 -15.32 -15.29
C LEU A 560 -8.36 -16.71 -14.91
N THR A 561 -9.64 -16.78 -14.56
CA THR A 561 -10.36 -18.00 -14.21
C THR A 561 -11.45 -18.30 -15.24
N THR A 562 -12.08 -19.47 -15.13
CA THR A 562 -13.36 -19.78 -15.82
C THR A 562 -14.47 -18.76 -15.55
N GLN A 563 -14.36 -17.96 -14.48
CA GLN A 563 -15.34 -16.94 -14.11
C GLN A 563 -14.90 -15.52 -14.51
N GLY A 564 -13.75 -15.37 -15.18
CA GLY A 564 -13.17 -14.09 -15.54
C GLY A 564 -11.98 -13.70 -14.66
N PHE A 565 -11.70 -12.40 -14.56
CA PHE A 565 -10.58 -11.86 -13.82
C PHE A 565 -10.86 -11.89 -12.31
N ALA A 566 -10.14 -12.73 -11.58
CA ALA A 566 -10.22 -12.80 -10.13
C ALA A 566 -8.99 -12.15 -9.48
N PRO A 567 -9.12 -11.43 -8.36
CA PRO A 567 -7.96 -10.95 -7.61
C PRO A 567 -7.09 -12.12 -7.14
N LEU A 568 -5.78 -12.03 -7.36
CA LEU A 568 -4.83 -13.13 -7.10
C LEU A 568 -4.82 -13.55 -5.64
N GLY A 569 -4.78 -12.59 -4.72
CA GLY A 569 -4.80 -12.87 -3.29
C GLY A 569 -6.09 -13.55 -2.81
N ALA A 570 -7.24 -13.10 -3.30
CA ALA A 570 -8.54 -13.71 -2.97
C ALA A 570 -8.61 -15.16 -3.45
N TRP A 571 -8.16 -15.45 -4.67
CA TRP A 571 -8.11 -16.82 -5.19
C TRP A 571 -7.14 -17.69 -4.40
N LEU A 572 -5.90 -17.23 -4.18
CA LEU A 572 -4.88 -18.01 -3.47
C LEU A 572 -5.38 -18.40 -2.09
N ARG A 573 -5.99 -17.44 -1.39
CA ARG A 573 -6.60 -17.68 -0.09
C ARG A 573 -7.72 -18.71 -0.15
N GLY A 574 -8.61 -18.61 -1.13
CA GLY A 574 -9.64 -19.63 -1.37
C GLY A 574 -9.02 -21.03 -1.52
N ARG A 575 -7.94 -21.15 -2.31
CA ARG A 575 -7.19 -22.41 -2.47
C ARG A 575 -6.56 -22.90 -1.17
N VAL A 576 -5.88 -22.02 -0.42
CA VAL A 576 -5.28 -22.33 0.90
C VAL A 576 -6.35 -22.83 1.87
N THR A 577 -7.49 -22.15 1.98
CA THR A 577 -8.58 -22.57 2.87
C THR A 577 -9.17 -23.93 2.49
N ALA A 578 -9.32 -24.20 1.19
CA ALA A 578 -9.80 -25.48 0.69
C ALA A 578 -8.81 -26.62 0.97
N LEU A 579 -7.52 -26.40 0.69
CA LEU A 579 -6.45 -27.37 0.96
C LEU A 579 -6.29 -27.66 2.46
N ALA A 580 -6.49 -26.66 3.31
CA ALA A 580 -6.49 -26.82 4.75
C ALA A 580 -7.78 -27.44 5.33
N GLY A 581 -8.77 -27.77 4.49
CA GLY A 581 -10.04 -28.35 4.94
C GLY A 581 -10.87 -27.41 5.82
N ARG A 582 -10.73 -26.10 5.65
CA ARG A 582 -11.51 -25.12 6.42
C ARG A 582 -12.98 -25.19 6.04
N ARG A 583 -13.83 -25.05 7.06
CA ARG A 583 -15.29 -25.07 6.91
C ARG A 583 -15.82 -23.65 7.07
N GLU A 584 -16.81 -23.29 6.27
CA GLU A 584 -17.50 -22.01 6.45
C GLU A 584 -18.32 -22.02 7.76
N PRO A 585 -18.29 -20.92 8.54
CA PRO A 585 -19.07 -20.82 9.76
C PRO A 585 -20.56 -20.68 9.46
N ARG A 586 -21.37 -21.52 10.11
CA ARG A 586 -22.84 -21.44 10.01
C ARG A 586 -23.39 -20.32 10.89
N ASP A 587 -22.88 -20.17 12.10
CA ASP A 587 -23.43 -19.20 13.07
C ASP A 587 -22.97 -17.77 12.82
N ARG A 588 -23.85 -16.82 13.15
CA ARG A 588 -23.61 -15.38 12.95
C ARG A 588 -22.36 -14.89 13.69
N ARG A 589 -22.10 -15.39 14.91
CA ARG A 589 -20.90 -15.05 15.70
C ARG A 589 -19.63 -15.43 14.97
N TRP A 590 -19.60 -16.62 14.38
CA TRP A 590 -18.43 -17.15 13.71
C TRP A 590 -18.20 -16.54 12.34
N ARG A 591 -19.27 -16.22 11.58
CA ARG A 591 -19.14 -15.37 10.37
C ARG A 591 -18.55 -14.01 10.71
N ARG A 592 -19.02 -13.39 11.80
CA ARG A 592 -18.49 -12.11 12.28
C ARG A 592 -17.03 -12.23 12.72
N TYR A 593 -16.65 -13.32 13.39
CA TYR A 593 -15.27 -13.60 13.74
C TYR A 593 -14.41 -13.72 12.49
N GLN A 594 -14.84 -14.53 11.52
CA GLN A 594 -14.12 -14.75 10.26
C GLN A 594 -13.86 -13.44 9.52
N GLU A 595 -14.85 -12.54 9.45
CA GLU A 595 -14.68 -11.19 8.87
C GLU A 595 -13.68 -10.34 9.68
N LEU A 596 -13.86 -10.24 11.00
CA LEU A 596 -13.07 -9.35 11.85
C LEU A 596 -11.62 -9.83 12.07
N ALA A 597 -11.40 -11.14 11.97
CA ALA A 597 -10.11 -11.80 12.09
C ALA A 597 -9.34 -11.86 10.75
N ASN A 598 -9.94 -11.33 9.66
CA ASN A 598 -9.46 -11.47 8.28
C ASN A 598 -9.17 -12.93 7.90
N LEU A 599 -10.10 -13.84 8.23
CA LEU A 599 -10.00 -15.28 7.94
C LEU A 599 -10.92 -15.80 6.83
N GLY A 600 -11.91 -15.02 6.38
CA GLY A 600 -12.73 -15.31 5.19
C GLY A 600 -12.65 -14.22 4.14
#